data_AF-A0A6N8V918-F1
#
_entry.id   AF-A0A6N8V918-F1
#
_cell.length_a   1.000
_cell.length_b   1.000
_cell.length_c   1.000
_cell.angle_alpha   90.00
_cell.angle_beta   90.00
_cell.angle_gamma   90.00
#
_symmetry.space_group_name_H-M   'P 1'
#
loop_
_entity.id
_entity.type
_entity.pdbx_description
1 polymer ?
#
loop_
_entity_poly.entity_id
_entity_poly.type
_entity_poly.pdbx_seq_one_letter_code
_entity_poly.pdbx_strand_id
1 'polypeptide(L)'
;MAAWPRSLLGVGAETWVVSSADGSYELEVFDRDGTSIVRFCHTGDALPLSPAERGEDPDPAMPDAWRDALRAFGEPPNPAIISRIVVDLDGQIWAQRDRPLPGSLDGHGAPGAMYDVFLPSGRFLGSIRLPDQQRLLEARGRRVWTLHTGSLGESSIVALEIEGL
;
A
#
# COMPACT_ATOMS: atom_id res chain seq x y z
N MET A 1 -19.96 -13.17 11.80
CA MET A 1 -18.93 -12.45 12.57
C MET A 1 -18.24 -11.52 11.59
N ALA A 2 -18.30 -10.20 11.78
CA ALA A 2 -17.71 -9.25 10.84
C ALA A 2 -16.18 -9.37 10.91
N ALA A 3 -15.52 -9.47 9.76
CA ALA A 3 -14.07 -9.56 9.65
C ALA A 3 -13.51 -8.19 9.26
N TRP A 4 -12.28 -7.91 9.68
CA TRP A 4 -11.55 -6.72 9.24
C TRP A 4 -11.49 -6.66 7.70
N PRO A 5 -11.67 -5.47 7.08
CA PRO A 5 -11.60 -5.34 5.63
C PRO A 5 -10.25 -5.85 5.11
N ARG A 6 -10.30 -6.83 4.20
CA ARG A 6 -9.13 -7.25 3.42
C ARG A 6 -9.09 -6.42 2.16
N SER A 7 -8.04 -5.64 2.00
CA SER A 7 -7.76 -5.00 0.71
C SER A 7 -6.54 -5.65 0.12
N LEU A 8 -6.76 -6.38 -0.96
CA LEU A 8 -5.72 -6.77 -1.89
C LEU A 8 -6.09 -6.10 -3.21
N LEU A 9 -5.45 -4.96 -3.49
CA LEU A 9 -5.51 -4.35 -4.81
C LEU A 9 -4.14 -4.53 -5.47
N GLY A 10 -4.02 -5.48 -6.39
CA GLY A 10 -2.89 -5.51 -7.32
C GLY A 10 -3.17 -4.55 -8.48
N VAL A 11 -2.23 -3.67 -8.80
CA VAL A 11 -2.29 -2.83 -10.01
C VAL A 11 -1.15 -3.26 -10.92
N GLY A 12 -1.48 -4.00 -11.98
CA GLY A 12 -0.49 -4.60 -12.88
C GLY A 12 -0.82 -6.06 -13.21
N ALA A 13 0.21 -6.84 -13.54
CA ALA A 13 0.09 -8.28 -13.79
C ALA A 13 -0.63 -8.99 -12.63
N GLU A 14 -1.26 -10.13 -12.88
CA GLU A 14 -1.98 -10.85 -11.82
C GLU A 14 -1.01 -11.14 -10.67
N THR A 15 -1.36 -10.73 -9.47
CA THR A 15 -0.48 -10.80 -8.30
C THR A 15 -1.21 -11.46 -7.15
N TRP A 16 -0.54 -12.42 -6.50
CA TRP A 16 -1.04 -13.08 -5.32
C TRP A 16 -0.20 -12.70 -4.11
N VAL A 17 -0.86 -12.54 -2.96
CA VAL A 17 -0.21 -12.15 -1.71
C VAL A 17 -0.81 -12.93 -0.57
N VAL A 18 0.07 -13.46 0.27
CA VAL A 18 -0.29 -13.90 1.62
C VAL A 18 0.53 -13.14 2.62
N SER A 19 -0.16 -12.45 3.53
CA SER A 19 0.46 -11.77 4.67
C SER A 19 0.09 -12.51 5.95
N SER A 20 1.07 -12.71 6.83
CA SER A 20 0.92 -13.29 8.15
C SER A 20 0.87 -12.21 9.22
N ALA A 21 0.46 -12.61 10.43
CA ALA A 21 0.28 -11.71 11.57
C ALA A 21 1.57 -11.07 12.10
N ASP A 22 2.72 -11.65 11.76
CA ASP A 22 4.03 -11.37 12.36
C ASP A 22 4.86 -10.32 11.62
N GLY A 23 4.29 -9.62 10.64
CA GLY A 23 5.04 -8.68 9.81
C GLY A 23 5.50 -9.26 8.47
N SER A 24 5.43 -10.59 8.31
CA SER A 24 5.88 -11.23 7.06
C SER A 24 4.78 -11.35 6.01
N TYR A 25 5.24 -11.47 4.77
CA TYR A 25 4.39 -11.76 3.63
C TYR A 25 5.15 -12.54 2.56
N GLU A 26 4.38 -13.25 1.77
CA GLU A 26 4.79 -13.90 0.55
C GLU A 26 4.07 -13.23 -0.63
N LEU A 27 4.83 -12.95 -1.69
CA LEU A 27 4.33 -12.32 -2.90
C LEU A 27 4.69 -13.21 -4.09
N GLU A 28 3.71 -13.44 -4.94
CA GLU A 28 3.88 -14.14 -6.22
C GLU A 28 3.31 -13.28 -7.35
N VAL A 29 4.11 -13.04 -8.39
CA VAL A 29 3.73 -12.28 -9.59
C VAL A 29 3.62 -13.23 -10.76
N PHE A 30 2.53 -13.13 -11.51
CA PHE A 30 2.26 -13.93 -12.70
C PHE A 30 2.40 -13.09 -13.96
N ASP A 31 2.73 -13.70 -15.09
CA ASP A 31 2.60 -13.06 -16.40
C ASP A 31 1.14 -13.03 -16.87
N ARG A 32 0.90 -12.52 -18.08
CA ARG A 32 -0.44 -12.44 -18.67
C ARG A 32 -1.07 -13.79 -18.98
N ASP A 33 -0.25 -14.84 -19.09
CA ASP A 33 -0.70 -16.21 -19.37
C ASP A 33 -0.93 -16.99 -18.06
N GLY A 34 -0.75 -16.35 -16.90
CA GLY A 34 -0.89 -16.96 -15.58
C GLY A 34 0.33 -17.77 -15.15
N THR A 35 1.48 -17.60 -15.81
CA THR A 35 2.74 -18.26 -15.40
C THR A 35 3.38 -17.49 -14.27
N SER A 36 3.72 -18.16 -13.16
CA SER A 36 4.47 -17.54 -12.07
C SER A 36 5.85 -17.10 -12.57
N ILE A 37 6.11 -15.79 -12.50
CA ILE A 37 7.38 -15.16 -12.88
C ILE A 37 8.33 -15.14 -11.68
N VAL A 38 7.81 -14.76 -10.51
CA VAL A 38 8.62 -14.61 -9.30
C VAL A 38 7.77 -14.87 -8.07
N ARG A 39 8.36 -15.58 -7.10
CA ARG A 39 7.80 -15.81 -5.77
C ARG A 39 8.87 -15.55 -4.72
N PHE A 40 8.54 -14.78 -3.69
CA PHE A 40 9.46 -14.49 -2.61
C PHE A 40 8.74 -14.23 -1.30
N CYS A 41 9.45 -14.47 -0.20
CA CYS A 41 9.02 -14.07 1.14
C CYS A 41 9.82 -12.85 1.57
N HIS A 42 9.16 -11.92 2.25
CA HIS A 42 9.80 -10.80 2.90
C HIS A 42 9.30 -10.66 4.34
N THR A 43 10.21 -10.26 5.22
CA THR A 43 9.92 -9.98 6.62
C THR A 43 10.32 -8.55 6.88
N GLY A 44 9.35 -7.73 7.29
CA GLY A 44 9.61 -6.43 7.89
C GLY A 44 8.63 -6.19 9.02
N ASP A 45 8.90 -5.24 9.90
CA ASP A 45 8.03 -5.01 11.05
C ASP A 45 6.61 -4.60 10.62
N ALA A 46 5.60 -5.18 11.26
CA ALA A 46 4.24 -4.71 11.07
C ALA A 46 4.17 -3.23 11.48
N LEU A 47 3.66 -2.37 10.59
CA LEU A 47 3.51 -0.97 10.92
C LEU A 47 2.45 -0.82 12.02
N PRO A 48 2.66 0.06 13.02
CA PRO A 48 1.65 0.37 14.03
C PRO A 48 0.40 0.93 13.36
N LEU A 49 -0.76 0.84 14.02
CA LEU A 49 -1.97 1.51 13.54
C LEU A 49 -1.74 3.02 13.49
N SER A 50 -2.18 3.66 12.41
CA SER A 50 -2.30 5.11 12.33
C SER A 50 -3.49 5.61 13.17
N PRO A 51 -3.51 6.90 13.57
CA PRO A 51 -4.68 7.50 14.23
C PRO A 51 -5.98 7.35 13.43
N ALA A 52 -5.92 7.41 12.10
CA ALA A 52 -7.07 7.22 11.23
C ALA A 52 -7.61 5.78 11.28
N GLU A 53 -6.73 4.77 11.31
CA GLU A 53 -7.13 3.37 11.48
C GLU A 53 -7.74 3.07 12.87
N ARG A 54 -7.35 3.85 13.89
CA ARG A 54 -7.97 3.81 15.23
C ARG A 54 -9.27 4.60 15.33
N GLY A 55 -9.66 5.34 14.29
CA GLY A 55 -10.83 6.23 14.30
C GLY A 55 -10.66 7.47 15.18
N GLU A 56 -9.41 7.87 15.47
CA GLU A 56 -9.05 9.07 16.23
C GLU A 56 -9.00 10.31 15.33
N ASP A 57 -8.42 10.18 14.14
CA ASP A 57 -8.36 11.23 13.11
C ASP A 57 -8.94 10.70 11.79
N PRO A 58 -10.26 10.47 11.75
CA PRO A 58 -10.91 9.90 10.58
C PRO A 58 -10.92 10.88 9.42
N ASP A 59 -10.81 10.37 8.19
CA ASP A 59 -11.08 11.13 6.98
C ASP A 59 -12.44 11.85 7.11
N PRO A 60 -12.54 13.17 6.86
CA PRO A 60 -13.80 13.91 6.89
C PRO A 60 -14.88 13.32 5.97
N ALA A 61 -14.48 12.64 4.89
CA ALA A 61 -15.38 11.96 3.97
C ALA A 61 -15.88 10.60 4.49
N MET A 62 -15.33 10.07 5.58
CA MET A 62 -15.76 8.80 6.17
C MET A 62 -17.10 8.94 6.90
N PRO A 63 -18.13 8.13 6.58
CA PRO A 63 -19.43 8.18 7.27
C PRO A 63 -19.31 7.90 8.78
N ASP A 64 -20.09 8.60 9.61
CA ASP A 64 -20.10 8.42 11.08
C ASP A 64 -20.30 6.97 11.51
N ALA A 65 -21.24 6.27 10.88
CA ALA A 65 -21.51 4.87 11.18
C ALA A 65 -20.29 3.96 10.95
N TRP A 66 -19.39 4.32 10.03
CA TRP A 66 -18.15 3.58 9.79
C TRP A 66 -17.11 3.91 10.86
N ARG A 67 -17.03 5.17 11.32
CA ARG A 67 -16.17 5.57 12.44
C ARG A 67 -16.53 4.83 13.72
N ASP A 68 -17.82 4.80 14.04
CA ASP A 68 -18.33 4.12 15.24
C ASP A 68 -18.09 2.62 15.16
N ALA A 69 -18.27 2.03 13.97
CA ALA A 69 -17.95 0.63 13.74
C ALA A 69 -16.46 0.34 13.98
N LEU A 70 -15.54 1.17 13.47
CA LEU A 70 -14.09 0.99 13.69
C LEU A 70 -13.71 1.08 15.17
N ARG A 71 -14.26 2.05 15.89
CA ARG A 71 -14.05 2.16 17.35
C ARG A 71 -14.58 0.93 18.09
N ALA A 72 -15.71 0.38 17.66
CA ALA A 72 -16.29 -0.83 18.24
C ALA A 72 -15.52 -2.11 17.89
N PHE A 73 -14.86 -2.16 16.72
CA PHE A 73 -14.06 -3.32 16.29
C PHE A 73 -12.75 -3.49 17.07
N GLY A 74 -12.23 -2.44 17.72
CA GLY A 74 -10.96 -2.49 18.45
C GLY A 74 -9.76 -2.65 17.50
N GLU A 75 -8.64 -3.18 17.98
CA GLU A 75 -7.47 -3.42 17.13
C GLU A 75 -7.67 -4.65 16.21
N PRO A 76 -7.16 -4.62 14.96
CA PRO A 76 -7.19 -5.79 14.11
C PRO A 76 -6.42 -6.95 14.76
N PRO A 77 -7.01 -8.16 14.80
CA PRO A 77 -6.35 -9.31 15.40
C PRO A 77 -5.07 -9.69 14.67
N ASN A 78 -4.99 -9.42 13.37
CA ASN A 78 -3.78 -9.56 12.54
C ASN A 78 -3.71 -8.36 11.58
N PRO A 79 -2.71 -7.48 11.68
CA PRO A 79 -2.51 -6.44 10.69
C PRO A 79 -2.06 -7.07 9.38
N ALA A 80 -2.90 -7.08 8.34
CA ALA A 80 -2.39 -7.37 6.99
C ALA A 80 -1.34 -6.30 6.64
N ILE A 81 -0.12 -6.74 6.36
CA ILE A 81 1.04 -5.86 6.20
C ILE A 81 1.12 -5.24 4.80
N ILE A 82 0.42 -5.81 3.82
CA ILE A 82 0.35 -5.27 2.47
C ILE A 82 -1.09 -4.90 2.13
N SER A 83 -1.25 -3.75 1.49
CA SER A 83 -2.54 -3.26 0.97
C SER A 83 -2.59 -3.15 -0.55
N ARG A 84 -1.44 -2.91 -1.19
CA ARG A 84 -1.35 -2.67 -2.63
C ARG A 84 0.00 -3.13 -3.18
N ILE A 85 0.00 -3.60 -4.42
CA ILE A 85 1.22 -3.87 -5.19
C ILE A 85 1.18 -3.09 -6.50
N VAL A 86 2.32 -2.49 -6.85
CA VAL A 86 2.56 -1.84 -8.14
C VAL A 86 3.80 -2.47 -8.76
N VAL A 87 3.72 -2.86 -10.03
CA VAL A 87 4.90 -3.21 -10.82
C VAL A 87 5.22 -2.02 -11.71
N ASP A 88 6.41 -1.44 -11.54
CA ASP A 88 6.79 -0.21 -12.23
C ASP A 88 7.30 -0.45 -13.66
N LEU A 89 7.64 0.63 -14.37
CA LEU A 89 8.06 0.56 -15.78
C LEU A 89 9.41 -0.15 -16.01
N ASP A 90 10.23 -0.32 -14.98
CA ASP A 90 11.46 -1.11 -15.03
C ASP A 90 11.26 -2.53 -14.47
N GLY A 91 10.03 -2.88 -14.11
CA GLY A 91 9.63 -4.18 -13.56
C GLY A 91 9.93 -4.33 -12.07
N GLN A 92 10.28 -3.26 -11.35
CA GLN A 92 10.42 -3.32 -9.90
C GLN A 92 9.05 -3.48 -9.26
N ILE A 93 9.02 -4.18 -8.13
CA ILE A 93 7.81 -4.49 -7.39
C ILE A 93 7.76 -3.58 -6.17
N TRP A 94 6.70 -2.80 -6.04
CA TRP A 94 6.45 -1.85 -4.96
C TRP A 94 5.29 -2.38 -4.12
N ALA A 95 5.59 -2.86 -2.91
CA ALA A 95 4.59 -3.36 -1.97
C ALA A 95 4.24 -2.27 -0.95
N GLN A 96 3.02 -1.74 -1.03
CA GLN A 96 2.52 -0.75 -0.07
C GLN A 96 2.26 -1.41 1.27
N ARG A 97 2.92 -0.89 2.31
CA ARG A 97 2.87 -1.43 3.67
C ARG A 97 1.73 -0.87 4.52
N ASP A 98 1.31 0.37 4.24
CA ASP A 98 0.24 1.01 4.99
C ASP A 98 -1.09 0.35 4.64
N ARG A 99 -1.84 -0.03 5.67
CA ARG A 99 -3.18 -0.60 5.50
C ARG A 99 -4.09 0.44 4.87
N PRO A 100 -5.02 0.02 3.99
CA PRO A 100 -5.95 0.96 3.41
C PRO A 100 -6.91 1.43 4.48
N LEU A 101 -7.28 2.72 4.41
CA LEU A 101 -8.34 3.22 5.27
C LEU A 101 -9.64 2.48 4.92
N PRO A 102 -10.39 2.02 5.94
CA PRO A 102 -11.71 1.44 5.72
C PRO A 102 -12.61 2.41 4.93
N GLY A 103 -13.03 2.01 3.73
CA GLY A 103 -13.87 2.84 2.85
C GLY A 103 -13.14 3.73 1.87
N SER A 104 -11.81 3.72 1.87
CA SER A 104 -11.02 4.31 0.79
C SER A 104 -11.29 3.58 -0.51
N LEU A 105 -12.04 4.22 -1.41
CA LEU A 105 -12.26 3.76 -2.78
C LEU A 105 -11.15 4.23 -3.75
N ASP A 106 -10.12 4.91 -3.22
CA ASP A 106 -9.05 5.49 -4.03
C ASP A 106 -8.14 4.39 -4.60
N GLY A 107 -8.20 4.17 -5.92
CA GLY A 107 -7.40 3.15 -6.63
C GLY A 107 -5.88 3.39 -6.64
N HIS A 108 -5.40 4.48 -6.02
CA HIS A 108 -3.99 4.89 -6.02
C HIS A 108 -3.26 4.58 -4.70
N GLY A 109 -3.88 3.86 -3.76
CA GLY A 109 -3.27 3.51 -2.48
C GLY A 109 -3.29 4.67 -1.49
N ALA A 110 -2.73 4.49 -0.29
CA ALA A 110 -2.82 5.47 0.80
C ALA A 110 -1.87 6.67 0.56
N PRO A 111 -2.25 7.89 0.97
CA PRO A 111 -1.38 9.06 0.85
C PRO A 111 -0.23 8.94 1.86
N GLY A 112 0.99 9.31 1.47
CA GLY A 112 2.17 9.20 2.33
C GLY A 112 2.56 7.75 2.68
N ALA A 113 2.13 6.77 1.87
CA ALA A 113 2.39 5.39 2.19
C ALA A 113 3.89 5.02 2.13
N MET A 114 4.27 4.06 2.96
CA MET A 114 5.51 3.31 2.92
C MET A 114 5.38 2.21 1.87
N TYR A 115 6.43 2.06 1.07
CA TYR A 115 6.59 1.00 0.09
C TYR A 115 7.88 0.25 0.34
N ASP A 116 7.83 -1.07 0.33
CA ASP A 116 9.02 -1.90 0.13
C ASP A 116 9.22 -2.10 -1.37
N VAL A 117 10.45 -1.84 -1.83
CA VAL A 117 10.81 -1.93 -3.25
C VAL A 117 11.69 -3.14 -3.48
N PHE A 118 11.34 -3.92 -4.49
CA PHE A 118 12.05 -5.13 -4.89
C PHE A 118 12.44 -5.06 -6.36
N LEU A 119 13.58 -5.64 -6.70
CA LEU A 119 13.89 -5.95 -8.10
C LEU A 119 12.87 -6.93 -8.69
N PRO A 120 12.78 -7.02 -10.04
CA PRO A 120 11.95 -8.04 -10.69
C PRO A 120 12.24 -9.48 -10.21
N SER A 121 13.46 -9.74 -9.72
CA SER A 121 13.84 -11.03 -9.14
C SER A 121 13.31 -11.30 -7.73
N GLY A 122 12.60 -10.35 -7.12
CA GLY A 122 12.16 -10.41 -5.72
C GLY A 122 13.22 -9.99 -4.70
N ARG A 123 14.40 -9.53 -5.14
CA ARG A 123 15.44 -9.04 -4.22
C ARG A 123 15.04 -7.66 -3.66
N PHE A 124 14.98 -7.55 -2.34
CA PHE A 124 14.71 -6.28 -1.65
C PHE A 124 15.78 -5.22 -1.93
N LEU A 125 15.35 -4.00 -2.26
CA LEU A 125 16.20 -2.83 -2.48
C LEU A 125 16.19 -1.88 -1.29
N GLY A 126 15.03 -1.73 -0.64
CA GLY A 126 14.84 -0.81 0.46
C GLY A 126 13.37 -0.41 0.64
N SER A 127 13.11 0.38 1.67
CA SER A 127 11.78 0.94 1.95
C SER A 127 11.78 2.45 1.70
N ILE A 128 10.70 2.96 1.12
CA ILE A 128 10.52 4.38 0.77
C ILE A 128 9.18 4.87 1.32
N ARG A 129 9.22 5.96 2.08
CA ARG A 129 8.04 6.70 2.53
C ARG A 129 7.78 7.84 1.55
N LEU A 130 6.59 7.88 0.95
CA LEU A 130 6.17 9.04 0.16
C LEU A 130 5.85 10.24 1.07
N PRO A 131 5.92 11.48 0.55
CA PRO A 131 5.41 12.64 1.28
C PRO A 131 3.90 12.51 1.57
N ASP A 132 3.45 13.07 2.70
CA ASP A 132 2.11 12.83 3.28
C ASP A 132 0.92 13.01 2.33
N GLN A 133 1.01 13.93 1.37
CA GLN A 133 -0.07 14.24 0.42
C GLN A 133 0.10 13.58 -0.95
N GLN A 134 1.03 12.63 -1.07
CA GLN A 134 1.38 11.99 -2.34
C GLN A 134 0.94 10.53 -2.36
N ARG A 135 0.38 10.10 -3.49
CA ARG A 135 -0.01 8.71 -3.76
C ARG A 135 0.72 8.18 -4.99
N LEU A 136 1.25 6.97 -4.92
CA LEU A 136 2.02 6.38 -6.02
C LEU A 136 1.13 6.11 -7.24
N LEU A 137 1.47 6.75 -8.37
CA LEU A 137 0.89 6.42 -9.67
C LEU A 137 1.79 5.46 -10.44
N GLU A 138 3.08 5.80 -10.55
CA GLU A 138 4.05 5.07 -11.38
C GLU A 138 5.49 5.38 -10.92
N ALA A 139 6.45 4.51 -11.27
CA ALA A 139 7.87 4.76 -11.07
C ALA A 139 8.73 4.30 -12.27
N ARG A 140 9.91 4.90 -12.39
CA ARG A 140 10.96 4.48 -13.33
C ARG A 140 12.32 4.97 -12.86
N GLY A 141 13.25 4.05 -12.66
CA GLY A 141 14.58 4.32 -12.14
C GLY A 141 14.48 5.01 -10.78
N ARG A 142 14.96 6.25 -10.70
CA ARG A 142 14.89 7.07 -9.47
C ARG A 142 13.71 8.03 -9.47
N ARG A 143 12.91 8.06 -10.52
CA ARG A 143 11.80 9.00 -10.66
C ARG A 143 10.49 8.32 -10.29
N VAL A 144 9.69 9.01 -9.49
CA VAL A 144 8.38 8.54 -9.04
C VAL A 144 7.33 9.58 -9.43
N TRP A 145 6.27 9.16 -10.11
CA TRP A 145 5.11 10.00 -10.40
C TRP A 145 4.03 9.74 -9.37
N THR A 146 3.53 10.82 -8.80
CA THR A 146 2.59 10.79 -7.68
C THR A 146 1.39 11.68 -7.95
N LEU A 147 0.23 11.27 -7.44
CA LEU A 147 -0.94 12.11 -7.34
C LEU A 147 -0.83 12.92 -6.06
N HIS A 148 -0.82 14.24 -6.20
CA HIS A 148 -0.88 15.20 -5.11
C HIS A 148 -2.29 15.75 -5.00
N THR A 149 -2.87 15.70 -3.81
CA THR A 149 -4.12 16.41 -3.49
C THR A 149 -3.80 17.59 -2.59
N GLY A 150 -3.99 18.80 -3.12
CA GLY A 150 -3.76 20.04 -2.40
C GLY A 150 -4.91 20.39 -1.45
N SER A 151 -4.70 21.45 -0.67
CA SER A 151 -5.57 21.82 0.45
C SER A 151 -7.01 22.22 0.07
N LEU A 152 -7.26 22.53 -1.20
CA LEU A 152 -8.59 22.89 -1.72
C LEU A 152 -9.21 21.74 -2.54
N GLY A 153 -8.62 20.53 -2.47
CA GLY A 153 -9.07 19.36 -3.24
C GLY A 153 -8.57 19.35 -4.68
N GLU A 154 -7.66 20.24 -5.06
CA GLU A 154 -7.02 20.23 -6.36
C GLU A 154 -6.12 19.00 -6.52
N SER A 155 -6.25 18.31 -7.66
CA SER A 155 -5.43 17.15 -8.00
C SER A 155 -4.37 17.54 -9.03
N SER A 156 -3.11 17.17 -8.76
CA SER A 156 -2.00 17.37 -9.69
C SER A 156 -1.08 16.15 -9.73
N ILE A 157 -0.40 15.94 -10.86
CA ILE A 157 0.62 14.90 -10.98
C ILE A 157 1.99 15.54 -10.73
N VAL A 158 2.72 15.01 -9.75
CA VAL A 158 4.04 15.50 -9.35
C VAL A 158 5.09 14.42 -9.59
N ALA A 159 6.19 14.79 -10.23
CA ALA A 159 7.36 13.93 -10.35
C ALA A 159 8.32 14.23 -9.19
N LEU A 160 8.65 13.19 -8.43
CA LEU A 160 9.61 13.20 -7.32
C LEU A 160 10.85 12.40 -7.73
N GLU A 161 11.97 12.70 -7.08
CA GLU A 161 13.23 11.97 -7.24
C GLU A 161 13.56 11.26 -5.92
N ILE A 162 13.96 9.99 -6.00
CA ILE A 162 14.43 9.23 -4.84
C ILE A 162 15.85 9.68 -4.52
N GLU A 163 16.11 10.04 -3.26
CA GLU A 163 17.44 10.35 -2.73
C GLU A 163 17.91 9.22 -1.81
N GLY A 164 19.23 8.93 -1.79
CA GLY A 164 19.83 8.05 -0.77
C GLY A 164 19.75 6.52 -0.95
N LEU A 165 19.57 6.00 -2.17
CA LEU A 165 19.77 4.56 -2.48
C LEU A 165 21.25 4.14 -2.44
#